data_AF-A0A7S0G7L0-F1
#
_entry.id   AF-A0A7S0G7L0-F1
#
_cell.length_a   1.000
_cell.length_b   1.000
_cell.length_c   1.000
_cell.angle_alpha   90.00
_cell.angle_beta   90.00
_cell.angle_gamma   90.00
#
_symmetry.space_group_name_H-M   'P 1'
#
loop_
_entity.id
_entity.type
_entity.pdbx_description
1 polymer ?
#
loop_
_entity_poly.entity_id
_entity_poly.type
_entity_poly.pdbx_seq_one_letter_code
_entity_poly.pdbx_strand_id
1 'polypeptide(L)'
;SDTEEQPQQLLGWAQLRPMGPSIIDPQTYNSRPGSGSMERDIDDELWDEFETDALEFPNGFASLPWTQEYKAYAEASIQKRERRRLQLEERARSDVQRDRNQLWELASVYVVPKWRQRSIGSELVRRTLARHELLERNSNDVYLLTSLGRTQEWYQKFGFEVTDEPPAAMSFEVAVGGLIAKILGEELISMRGGN
;
A
#
# COMPACT_ATOMS: atom_id res chain seq x y z
N SER A 1 -5.10 35.38 -22.74
CA SER A 1 -5.60 35.20 -21.37
C SER A 1 -4.84 34.03 -20.79
N ASP A 2 -3.67 34.32 -20.25
CA ASP A 2 -2.77 33.31 -19.68
C ASP A 2 -3.39 32.82 -18.38
N THR A 3 -3.74 31.53 -18.37
CA THR A 3 -4.22 30.86 -17.17
C THR A 3 -2.98 30.44 -16.41
N GLU A 4 -2.48 31.31 -15.52
CA GLU A 4 -1.47 30.91 -14.54
C GLU A 4 -2.06 29.79 -13.69
N GLU A 5 -1.62 28.56 -13.93
CA GLU A 5 -1.83 27.43 -13.01
C GLU A 5 -1.21 27.81 -11.67
N GLN A 6 -2.04 28.32 -10.76
CA GLN A 6 -1.60 28.59 -9.40
C GLN A 6 -1.08 27.28 -8.80
N PRO A 7 0.12 27.26 -8.20
CA PRO A 7 0.66 26.07 -7.59
C PRO A 7 -0.32 25.57 -6.54
N GLN A 8 -0.81 24.34 -6.71
CA GLN A 8 -1.79 23.72 -5.83
C GLN A 8 -1.22 23.72 -4.41
N GLN A 9 -1.71 24.64 -3.56
CA GLN A 9 -1.21 24.79 -2.21
C GLN A 9 -1.63 23.59 -1.37
N LEU A 10 -0.67 22.81 -0.88
CA LEU A 10 -0.89 21.70 0.06
C LEU A 10 -1.55 22.22 1.35
N LEU A 11 -2.79 21.81 1.61
CA LEU A 11 -3.59 22.25 2.76
C LEU A 11 -3.40 21.35 3.99
N GLY A 12 -2.90 20.13 3.80
CA GLY A 12 -2.70 19.11 4.81
C GLY A 12 -2.35 17.76 4.18
N TRP A 13 -2.15 16.75 5.02
CA TRP A 13 -1.91 15.37 4.58
C TRP A 13 -2.51 14.36 5.57
N ALA A 14 -2.79 13.17 5.06
CA ALA A 14 -3.08 11.98 5.85
C ALA A 14 -2.33 10.80 5.22
N GLN A 15 -1.80 9.88 6.03
CA GLN A 15 -1.01 8.76 5.55
C GLN A 15 -1.40 7.46 6.27
N LEU A 16 -1.55 6.38 5.48
CA LEU A 16 -1.53 5.01 5.98
C LEU A 16 -0.12 4.44 5.84
N ARG A 17 0.40 3.82 6.89
CA ARG A 17 1.69 3.13 6.88
C ARG A 17 1.50 1.64 7.13
N PRO A 18 2.23 0.77 6.41
CA PRO A 18 2.24 -0.65 6.72
C PRO A 18 2.94 -0.89 8.06
N MET A 19 2.34 -1.69 8.94
CA MET A 19 2.91 -2.05 10.25
C MET A 19 3.51 -3.46 10.27
N GLY A 20 2.98 -4.37 9.46
CA GLY A 20 3.38 -5.78 9.46
C GLY A 20 2.26 -6.71 9.01
N PRO A 21 2.48 -8.04 8.98
CA PRO A 21 1.44 -8.98 8.59
C PRO A 21 0.30 -9.04 9.60
N SER A 22 -0.93 -9.11 9.12
CA SER A 22 -2.14 -9.46 9.86
C SER A 22 -2.05 -10.92 10.28
N ILE A 23 -2.33 -11.18 11.56
CA ILE A 23 -2.35 -12.53 12.15
C ILE A 23 -3.65 -13.28 11.78
N ILE A 24 -4.59 -12.60 11.11
CA ILE A 24 -5.92 -13.15 10.80
C ILE A 24 -5.82 -14.12 9.61
N ASP A 25 -6.27 -15.36 9.83
CA ASP A 25 -6.23 -16.44 8.84
C ASP A 25 -7.08 -16.10 7.59
N PRO A 26 -6.45 -15.96 6.41
CA PRO A 26 -7.13 -15.64 5.16
C PRO A 26 -8.18 -16.67 4.73
N GLN A 27 -8.17 -17.88 5.30
CA GLN A 27 -9.19 -18.90 5.00
C GLN A 27 -10.60 -18.53 5.47
N THR A 28 -10.75 -17.46 6.26
CA THR A 28 -12.02 -17.09 6.88
C THR A 28 -12.88 -16.15 6.01
N TYR A 29 -12.33 -15.46 5.00
CA TYR A 29 -13.09 -14.51 4.17
C TYR A 29 -12.82 -14.64 2.66
N ASN A 30 -13.92 -14.80 1.92
CA ASN A 30 -13.96 -15.09 0.50
C ASN A 30 -14.47 -13.84 -0.26
N SER A 31 -13.60 -12.85 -0.47
CA SER A 31 -13.93 -11.64 -1.24
C SER A 31 -13.35 -11.71 -2.65
N ARG A 32 -14.13 -11.28 -3.65
CA ARG A 32 -13.81 -11.36 -5.09
C ARG A 32 -12.78 -10.30 -5.54
N PRO A 33 -11.95 -10.58 -6.57
CA PRO A 33 -10.79 -9.75 -6.93
C PRO A 33 -11.05 -8.70 -8.04
N GLY A 34 -10.39 -7.54 -7.94
CA GLY A 34 -9.92 -6.67 -9.03
C GLY A 34 -10.21 -5.16 -8.91
N SER A 35 -9.15 -4.32 -8.91
CA SER A 35 -8.98 -3.23 -9.91
C SER A 35 -7.55 -2.69 -9.95
N GLY A 36 -6.67 -3.49 -10.55
CA GLY A 36 -5.32 -3.17 -11.00
C GLY A 36 -4.85 -4.43 -11.70
N SER A 37 -4.75 -4.42 -13.04
CA SER A 37 -4.45 -5.65 -13.77
C SER A 37 -3.00 -6.03 -13.50
N MET A 38 -2.80 -7.01 -12.64
CA MET A 38 -1.50 -7.67 -12.38
C MET A 38 -0.71 -7.94 -13.67
N GLU A 39 -1.41 -8.24 -14.77
CA GLU A 39 -0.83 -8.40 -16.10
C GLU A 39 -0.07 -7.17 -16.61
N ARG A 40 -0.55 -5.96 -16.32
CA ARG A 40 0.06 -4.71 -16.78
C ARG A 40 1.37 -4.39 -16.05
N ASP A 41 1.42 -4.64 -14.74
CA ASP A 41 2.64 -4.43 -13.95
C ASP A 41 3.73 -5.44 -14.34
N ILE A 42 3.33 -6.68 -14.65
CA ILE A 42 4.22 -7.73 -15.16
C ILE A 42 4.76 -7.38 -16.54
N ASP A 43 3.91 -6.87 -17.44
CA ASP A 43 4.32 -6.45 -18.77
C ASP A 43 5.33 -5.29 -18.71
N ASP A 44 5.08 -4.27 -17.88
CA ASP A 44 5.98 -3.12 -17.75
C ASP A 44 7.37 -3.54 -17.19
N GLU A 45 7.41 -4.42 -16.18
CA GLU A 45 8.68 -4.93 -15.62
C GLU A 45 9.43 -5.84 -16.62
N LEU A 46 8.70 -6.62 -17.44
CA LEU A 46 9.29 -7.40 -18.53
C LEU A 46 9.94 -6.54 -19.61
N TRP A 47 9.40 -5.34 -19.88
CA TRP A 47 9.95 -4.40 -20.85
C TRP A 47 11.25 -3.75 -20.33
N ASP A 48 11.25 -3.27 -19.09
CA ASP A 48 12.44 -2.65 -18.47
C ASP A 48 13.62 -3.65 -18.35
N GLU A 49 13.32 -4.91 -18.06
CA GLU A 49 14.35 -5.96 -17.99
C GLU A 49 14.87 -6.41 -19.37
N PHE A 50 14.05 -6.32 -20.41
CA PHE A 50 14.49 -6.62 -21.78
C PHE A 50 15.60 -5.67 -22.25
N GLU A 51 15.58 -4.41 -21.79
CA GLU A 51 16.62 -3.43 -22.10
C GLU A 51 17.93 -3.72 -21.35
N THR A 52 17.88 -4.40 -20.21
CA THR A 52 19.06 -4.70 -19.37
C THR A 52 19.66 -6.08 -19.62
N ASP A 53 18.85 -7.04 -20.08
CA ASP A 53 19.27 -8.42 -20.27
C ASP A 53 19.79 -8.67 -21.69
N ALA A 54 21.07 -8.30 -21.90
CA ALA A 54 21.79 -8.50 -23.16
C ALA A 54 22.10 -9.98 -23.41
N LEU A 55 21.09 -10.76 -23.81
CA LEU A 55 21.32 -12.03 -24.51
C LEU A 55 22.01 -11.70 -25.84
N GLU A 56 23.29 -12.07 -25.96
CA GLU A 56 24.08 -11.83 -27.17
C GLU A 56 23.34 -12.37 -28.40
N PHE A 57 22.82 -11.45 -29.20
CA PHE A 57 22.09 -11.80 -30.41
C PHE A 57 23.08 -12.38 -31.43
N PRO A 58 22.76 -13.52 -32.08
CA PRO A 58 23.63 -14.08 -33.11
C PRO A 58 23.88 -13.04 -34.20
N ASN A 59 25.12 -12.92 -34.67
CA ASN A 59 25.54 -11.87 -35.60
C ASN A 59 25.86 -12.44 -36.99
N GLY A 60 25.98 -11.56 -37.99
CA GLY A 60 26.28 -11.96 -39.37
C GLY A 60 25.22 -12.89 -39.97
N PHE A 61 25.65 -13.93 -40.69
CA PHE A 61 24.74 -14.89 -41.31
C PHE A 61 24.01 -15.78 -40.30
N ALA A 62 24.55 -15.95 -39.08
CA ALA A 62 23.91 -16.74 -38.03
C ALA A 62 22.64 -16.06 -37.46
N SER A 63 22.45 -14.77 -37.74
CA SER A 63 21.28 -13.98 -37.33
C SER A 63 20.04 -14.20 -38.20
N LEU A 64 20.17 -14.96 -39.30
CA LEU A 64 19.11 -15.10 -40.29
C LEU A 64 18.06 -16.13 -39.83
N PRO A 65 16.76 -15.88 -40.03
CA PRO A 65 15.69 -16.65 -39.39
C PRO A 65 15.62 -18.14 -39.76
N TRP A 66 16.30 -18.54 -40.83
CA TRP A 66 16.36 -19.93 -41.30
C TRP A 66 17.56 -20.72 -40.77
N THR A 67 18.53 -20.07 -40.10
CA THR A 67 19.71 -20.75 -39.55
C THR A 67 19.37 -21.52 -38.27
N GLN A 68 20.21 -22.50 -37.92
CA GLN A 68 20.01 -23.27 -36.70
C GLN A 68 20.30 -22.41 -35.46
N GLU A 69 21.27 -21.51 -35.55
CA GLU A 69 21.70 -20.59 -34.50
C GLU A 69 20.57 -19.62 -34.13
N TYR A 70 19.90 -19.03 -35.13
CA TYR A 70 18.74 -18.16 -34.88
C TYR A 70 17.58 -18.94 -34.26
N LYS A 71 17.27 -20.15 -34.77
CA LYS A 71 16.18 -20.97 -34.23
C LYS A 71 16.42 -21.36 -32.77
N ALA A 72 17.64 -21.77 -32.44
CA ALA A 72 18.03 -22.09 -31.07
C ALA A 72 17.95 -20.86 -30.14
N TYR A 73 18.40 -19.70 -30.62
CA TYR A 73 18.27 -18.43 -29.88
C TYR A 73 16.79 -18.05 -29.66
N ALA A 74 15.97 -18.17 -30.69
CA ALA A 74 14.54 -17.86 -30.63
C ALA A 74 13.83 -18.76 -29.60
N GLU A 75 14.07 -20.07 -29.65
CA GLU A 75 13.50 -21.02 -28.67
C GLU A 75 13.97 -20.72 -27.23
N ALA A 76 15.27 -20.47 -27.04
CA ALA A 76 15.82 -20.13 -25.73
C ALA A 76 15.24 -18.82 -25.18
N SER A 77 15.05 -17.81 -26.03
CA SER A 77 14.46 -16.52 -25.63
C SER A 77 12.98 -16.65 -25.25
N ILE A 78 12.20 -17.48 -25.97
CA ILE A 78 10.81 -17.78 -25.64
C ILE A 78 10.73 -18.49 -24.28
N GLN A 79 11.50 -19.57 -24.07
CA GLN A 79 11.50 -20.29 -22.80
C GLN A 79 11.98 -19.44 -21.61
N LYS A 80 12.89 -18.49 -21.84
CA LYS A 80 13.34 -17.55 -20.81
C LYS A 80 12.24 -16.55 -20.46
N ARG A 81 11.55 -15.99 -21.46
CA ARG A 81 10.39 -15.10 -21.25
C ARG A 81 9.26 -15.80 -20.50
N GLU A 82 8.92 -17.02 -20.87
CA GLU A 82 7.87 -17.80 -20.18
C GLU A 82 8.23 -18.08 -18.73
N ARG A 83 9.45 -18.55 -18.44
CA ARG A 83 9.91 -18.79 -17.07
C ARG A 83 9.87 -17.52 -16.22
N ARG A 84 10.25 -16.38 -16.78
CA ARG A 84 10.21 -15.09 -16.08
C ARG A 84 8.79 -14.60 -15.84
N ARG A 85 7.92 -14.70 -16.84
CA ARG A 85 6.51 -14.33 -16.66
C ARG A 85 5.88 -15.10 -15.50
N LEU A 86 6.14 -16.41 -15.43
CA LEU A 86 5.66 -17.24 -14.30
C LEU A 86 6.22 -16.79 -12.95
N GLN A 87 7.49 -16.42 -12.88
CA GLN A 87 8.11 -15.91 -11.64
C GLN A 87 7.51 -14.56 -11.20
N LEU A 88 7.30 -13.64 -12.15
CA LEU A 88 6.68 -12.35 -11.88
C LEU A 88 5.21 -12.49 -11.49
N GLU A 89 4.46 -13.37 -12.16
CA GLU A 89 3.08 -13.72 -11.77
C GLU A 89 3.02 -14.28 -10.34
N GLU A 90 3.94 -15.18 -9.98
CA GLU A 90 4.00 -15.75 -8.64
C GLU A 90 4.36 -14.70 -7.58
N ARG A 91 5.33 -13.81 -7.90
CA ARG A 91 5.72 -12.70 -7.04
C ARG A 91 4.58 -11.71 -6.85
N ALA A 92 3.94 -11.28 -7.93
CA ALA A 92 2.82 -10.35 -7.88
C ALA A 92 1.64 -10.95 -7.10
N ARG A 93 1.34 -12.24 -7.25
CA ARG A 93 0.34 -12.93 -6.42
C ARG A 93 0.73 -12.94 -4.95
N SER A 94 1.98 -13.25 -4.64
CA SER A 94 2.50 -13.22 -3.27
C SER A 94 2.41 -11.82 -2.65
N ASP A 95 2.74 -10.78 -3.41
CA ASP A 95 2.71 -9.40 -2.95
C ASP A 95 1.27 -8.90 -2.76
N VAL A 96 0.34 -9.22 -3.67
CA VAL A 96 -1.10 -8.97 -3.46
C VAL A 96 -1.61 -9.69 -2.22
N GLN A 97 -1.19 -10.93 -2.00
CA GLN A 97 -1.60 -11.71 -0.83
C GLN A 97 -1.00 -11.16 0.47
N ARG A 98 0.24 -10.63 0.44
CA ARG A 98 0.88 -9.95 1.56
C ARG A 98 0.19 -8.63 1.88
N ASP A 99 -0.12 -7.82 0.87
CA ASP A 99 -0.80 -6.53 1.02
C ASP A 99 -2.22 -6.68 1.59
N ARG A 100 -2.92 -7.76 1.21
CA ARG A 100 -4.23 -8.12 1.78
C ARG A 100 -4.14 -8.55 3.23
N ASN A 101 -3.04 -9.21 3.60
CA ASN A 101 -2.78 -9.67 4.95
C ASN A 101 -1.86 -8.70 5.69
N GLN A 102 -1.99 -7.40 5.47
CA GLN A 102 -1.13 -6.39 6.11
C GLN A 102 -1.95 -5.53 7.05
N LEU A 103 -1.42 -5.28 8.24
CA LEU A 103 -1.93 -4.29 9.18
C LEU A 103 -1.43 -2.90 8.77
N TRP A 104 -2.31 -1.93 8.90
CA TRP A 104 -2.07 -0.56 8.51
C TRP A 104 -2.26 0.37 9.69
N GLU A 105 -1.44 1.42 9.75
CA GLU A 105 -1.55 2.48 10.72
C GLU A 105 -1.97 3.78 10.04
N LEU A 106 -2.97 4.48 10.57
CA LEU A 106 -3.20 5.89 10.25
C LEU A 106 -2.21 6.78 11.04
N ALA A 107 -0.98 6.84 10.54
CA ALA A 107 0.18 7.33 11.31
C ALA A 107 0.22 8.86 11.46
N SER A 108 -0.36 9.60 10.53
CA SER A 108 -0.42 11.05 10.65
C SER A 108 -1.61 11.63 9.90
N VAL A 109 -2.30 12.56 10.56
CA VAL A 109 -3.27 13.46 9.95
C VAL A 109 -2.91 14.87 10.38
N TYR A 110 -2.60 15.73 9.42
CA TYR A 110 -2.22 17.12 9.69
C TYR A 110 -2.96 18.06 8.76
N VAL A 111 -3.44 19.16 9.34
CA VAL A 111 -4.01 20.30 8.61
C VAL A 111 -3.30 21.56 9.05
N VAL A 112 -2.86 22.32 8.05
CA VAL A 112 -2.19 23.60 8.26
C VAL A 112 -3.10 24.52 9.11
N PRO A 113 -2.61 25.15 10.19
CA PRO A 113 -3.44 25.87 11.17
C PRO A 113 -4.46 26.85 10.58
N LYS A 114 -4.06 27.65 9.56
CA LYS A 114 -4.93 28.61 8.87
C LYS A 114 -6.16 27.99 8.19
N TRP A 115 -6.14 26.68 7.95
CA TRP A 115 -7.18 25.93 7.25
C TRP A 115 -7.93 24.93 8.14
N ARG A 116 -7.67 24.95 9.46
CA ARG A 116 -8.43 24.13 10.43
C ARG A 116 -9.88 24.58 10.52
N GLN A 117 -10.74 23.73 11.09
CA GLN A 117 -12.19 23.94 11.23
C GLN A 117 -12.99 24.02 9.92
N ARG A 118 -12.37 23.69 8.78
CA ARG A 118 -13.04 23.61 7.47
C ARG A 118 -13.31 22.16 7.02
N SER A 119 -13.38 21.23 7.96
CA SER A 119 -13.56 19.79 7.72
C SER A 119 -12.49 19.13 6.82
N ILE A 120 -11.39 19.82 6.51
CA ILE A 120 -10.30 19.30 5.65
C ILE A 120 -9.69 18.03 6.24
N GLY A 121 -9.45 17.99 7.55
CA GLY A 121 -8.92 16.78 8.20
C GLY A 121 -9.86 15.59 8.04
N SER A 122 -11.17 15.82 8.15
CA SER A 122 -12.17 14.77 8.00
C SER A 122 -12.22 14.24 6.57
N GLU A 123 -12.09 15.14 5.61
CA GLU A 123 -12.03 14.78 4.19
C GLU A 123 -10.76 14.00 3.85
N LEU A 124 -9.61 14.39 4.43
CA LEU A 124 -8.35 13.68 4.26
C LEU A 124 -8.45 12.24 4.78
N VAL A 125 -9.02 12.05 5.98
CA VAL A 125 -9.21 10.69 6.53
C VAL A 125 -10.16 9.88 5.66
N ARG A 126 -11.32 10.42 5.27
CA ARG A 126 -12.27 9.72 4.39
C ARG A 126 -11.65 9.31 3.07
N ARG A 127 -10.90 10.20 2.40
CA ARG A 127 -10.24 9.88 1.13
C ARG A 127 -9.17 8.81 1.31
N THR A 128 -8.41 8.89 2.39
CA THR A 128 -7.39 7.89 2.69
C THR A 128 -7.99 6.51 2.95
N LEU A 129 -9.07 6.44 3.74
CA LEU A 129 -9.80 5.19 3.99
C LEU A 129 -10.52 4.67 2.75
N ALA A 130 -11.20 5.53 2.00
CA ALA A 130 -11.86 5.14 0.75
C ALA A 130 -10.84 4.62 -0.28
N ARG A 131 -9.66 5.23 -0.37
CA ARG A 131 -8.57 4.71 -1.21
C ARG A 131 -8.08 3.35 -0.72
N HIS A 132 -8.05 3.12 0.59
CA HIS A 132 -7.68 1.84 1.17
C HIS A 132 -8.70 0.74 0.80
N GLU A 133 -9.99 1.04 0.91
CA GLU A 133 -11.08 0.13 0.51
C GLU A 133 -11.08 -0.15 -1.00
N LEU A 134 -10.78 0.86 -1.84
CA LEU A 134 -10.64 0.68 -3.29
C LEU A 134 -9.49 -0.26 -3.68
N LEU A 135 -8.49 -0.43 -2.80
CA LEU A 135 -7.41 -1.40 -2.98
C LEU A 135 -7.79 -2.79 -2.44
N GLU A 136 -9.07 -3.02 -2.12
CA GLU A 136 -9.62 -4.26 -1.56
C GLU A 136 -8.97 -4.65 -0.23
N ARG A 137 -8.43 -3.67 0.49
CA ARG A 137 -7.84 -3.88 1.81
C ARG A 137 -8.92 -3.71 2.87
N ASN A 138 -8.82 -4.50 3.94
CA ASN A 138 -9.83 -4.52 4.98
C ASN A 138 -9.68 -3.29 5.89
N SER A 139 -10.74 -2.50 6.01
CA SER A 139 -10.79 -1.36 6.93
C SER A 139 -10.58 -1.77 8.39
N ASN A 140 -10.92 -3.03 8.73
CA ASN A 140 -10.69 -3.60 10.05
C ASN A 140 -9.20 -3.87 10.36
N ASP A 141 -8.32 -3.76 9.36
CA ASP A 141 -6.88 -3.92 9.56
C ASP A 141 -6.16 -2.56 9.71
N VAL A 142 -6.93 -1.46 9.79
CA VAL A 142 -6.39 -0.12 10.06
C VAL A 142 -6.46 0.19 11.56
N TYR A 143 -5.33 0.58 12.12
CA TYR A 143 -5.19 0.99 13.51
C TYR A 143 -4.70 2.44 13.59
N LEU A 144 -4.91 3.07 14.72
CA LEU A 144 -4.35 4.39 15.02
C LEU A 144 -4.05 4.53 16.50
N LEU A 145 -3.14 5.45 16.81
CA LEU A 145 -2.86 5.91 18.16
C LEU A 145 -3.36 7.35 18.31
N THR A 146 -4.10 7.62 19.37
CA THR A 146 -4.63 8.96 19.63
C THR A 146 -4.76 9.26 21.12
N SER A 147 -4.87 10.53 21.50
CA SER A 147 -5.07 10.88 22.91
C SER A 147 -6.56 10.93 23.29
N LEU A 148 -6.87 10.37 24.48
CA LEU A 148 -8.20 10.06 25.00
C LEU A 148 -9.21 11.23 24.93
N GLY A 149 -8.75 12.47 25.10
CA GLY A 149 -9.65 13.58 25.44
C GLY A 149 -10.24 14.39 24.28
N ARG A 150 -9.62 14.43 23.09
CA ARG A 150 -10.01 15.41 22.05
C ARG A 150 -10.26 14.83 20.67
N THR A 151 -9.57 13.75 20.33
CA THR A 151 -9.57 13.20 18.98
C THR A 151 -10.29 11.86 18.88
N GLN A 152 -10.53 11.18 20.01
CA GLN A 152 -11.31 9.94 20.05
C GLN A 152 -12.69 10.09 19.41
N GLU A 153 -13.52 11.01 19.90
CA GLU A 153 -14.88 11.26 19.36
C GLU A 153 -14.85 11.67 17.88
N TRP A 154 -13.75 12.26 17.43
CA TRP A 154 -13.57 12.62 16.05
C TRP A 154 -13.29 11.39 15.18
N TYR A 155 -12.42 10.48 15.64
CA TYR A 155 -12.12 9.24 14.93
C TYR A 155 -13.29 8.24 14.91
N GLN A 156 -14.10 8.21 15.97
CA GLN A 156 -15.33 7.40 16.02
C GLN A 156 -16.30 7.71 14.86
N LYS A 157 -16.31 8.94 14.33
CA LYS A 157 -17.13 9.32 13.17
C LYS A 157 -16.70 8.67 11.86
N PHE A 158 -15.53 8.05 11.82
CA PHE A 158 -15.02 7.30 10.67
C PHE A 158 -15.02 5.79 10.92
N GLY A 159 -15.75 5.31 11.94
CA GLY A 159 -15.84 3.89 12.27
C GLY A 159 -14.73 3.38 13.18
N PHE A 160 -13.85 4.24 13.72
CA PHE A 160 -12.84 3.75 14.65
C PHE A 160 -13.43 3.47 16.03
N GLU A 161 -13.12 2.30 16.58
CA GLU A 161 -13.50 1.88 17.92
C GLU A 161 -12.26 1.71 18.79
N VAL A 162 -12.39 1.96 20.10
CA VAL A 162 -11.29 1.76 21.05
C VAL A 162 -11.00 0.26 21.14
N THR A 163 -9.72 -0.10 21.09
CA THR A 163 -9.27 -1.49 21.22
C THR A 163 -8.29 -1.63 22.37
N ASP A 164 -8.51 -2.64 23.22
CA ASP A 164 -7.57 -3.06 24.25
C ASP A 164 -6.51 -4.04 23.72
N GLU A 165 -6.65 -4.46 22.46
CA GLU A 165 -5.78 -5.39 21.76
C GLU A 165 -5.08 -4.69 20.58
N PRO A 166 -4.11 -3.79 20.83
CA PRO A 166 -3.31 -3.21 19.75
C PRO A 166 -2.36 -4.27 19.16
N PRO A 167 -2.00 -4.17 17.88
CA PRO A 167 -0.98 -5.03 17.29
C PRO A 167 0.35 -4.90 18.05
N ALA A 168 1.13 -5.97 18.10
CA ALA A 168 2.41 -6.01 18.84
C ALA A 168 3.39 -4.89 18.41
N ALA A 169 3.34 -4.48 17.14
CA ALA A 169 4.13 -3.35 16.64
C ALA A 169 3.71 -2.00 17.27
N MET A 170 2.43 -1.81 17.56
CA MET A 170 1.88 -0.62 18.23
C MET A 170 1.96 -0.70 19.75
N SER A 171 1.93 -1.89 20.35
CA SER A 171 1.95 -2.03 21.81
C SER A 171 3.23 -1.46 22.43
N PHE A 172 4.36 -1.52 21.71
CA PHE A 172 5.60 -0.87 22.14
C PHE A 172 5.49 0.66 22.13
N GLU A 173 4.89 1.24 21.09
CA GLU A 173 4.66 2.68 20.99
C GLU A 173 3.64 3.18 22.02
N VAL A 174 2.61 2.40 22.33
CA VAL A 174 1.67 2.68 23.42
C VAL A 174 2.40 2.66 24.77
N ALA A 175 3.30 1.71 25.00
CA ALA A 175 4.05 1.61 26.25
C ALA A 175 5.05 2.77 26.44
N VAL A 176 5.80 3.11 25.38
CA VAL A 176 6.79 4.21 25.40
C VAL A 176 6.08 5.57 25.38
N GLY A 177 5.09 5.72 24.50
CA GLY A 177 4.28 6.91 24.38
C GLY A 177 3.45 7.16 25.63
N GLY A 178 2.89 6.13 26.25
CA GLY A 178 2.12 6.25 27.50
C GLY A 178 2.95 6.76 28.67
N LEU A 179 4.27 6.54 28.66
CA LEU A 179 5.20 7.11 29.64
C LEU A 179 5.38 8.62 29.44
N ILE A 180 5.47 9.08 28.18
CA ILE A 180 5.59 10.50 27.82
C ILE A 180 4.24 11.23 27.98
N ALA A 181 3.15 10.58 27.58
CA ALA A 181 1.81 11.12 27.64
C ALA A 181 1.32 11.26 29.10
N LYS A 182 1.66 10.32 29.98
CA LYS A 182 1.45 10.45 31.44
C LYS A 182 2.17 11.65 32.04
N ILE A 183 3.36 12.01 31.53
CA ILE A 183 4.09 13.22 31.96
C ILE A 183 3.36 14.51 31.51
N LEU A 184 2.61 14.45 30.41
CA LEU A 184 1.83 15.56 29.85
C LEU A 184 0.34 15.55 30.28
N GLY A 185 -0.08 14.56 31.07
CA GLY A 185 -1.47 14.43 31.54
C GLY A 185 -2.46 13.94 30.48
N GLU A 186 -1.98 13.39 29.37
CA GLU A 186 -2.83 12.79 28.33
C GLU A 186 -2.63 11.27 28.31
N GLU A 187 -3.71 10.50 28.17
CA GLU A 187 -3.64 9.04 27.99
C GLU A 187 -3.70 8.71 26.49
N LEU A 188 -2.76 7.91 26.02
CA LEU A 188 -2.76 7.39 24.65
C LEU A 188 -3.62 6.14 24.58
N ILE A 189 -4.56 6.13 23.65
CA ILE A 189 -5.40 4.98 23.33
C ILE A 189 -5.10 4.48 21.92
N SER A 190 -5.28 3.18 21.74
CA SER A 190 -5.33 2.58 20.41
C SER A 190 -6.79 2.50 19.97
N MET A 191 -7.02 2.79 18.70
CA MET A 191 -8.30 2.56 18.06
C MET A 191 -8.10 1.71 16.81
N ARG A 192 -9.08 0.86 16.53
CA ARG A 192 -9.13 -0.02 15.36
C ARG A 192 -10.29 0.43 14.46
N GLY A 193 -10.09 0.38 13.16
CA GLY A 193 -11.19 0.54 12.21
C GLY A 193 -12.22 -0.56 12.41
N GLY A 194 -13.49 -0.19 12.49
CA GLY A 194 -14.63 -1.07 12.52
C GLY A 194 -15.66 -0.55 11.52
N ASN A 195 -16.02 -1.38 10.55
CA ASN A 195 -17.29 -1.21 9.85
C ASN A 195 -18.36 -2.06 10.52
#